data_AF-A0A6N9C4Y0-F1
#
_entry.id   AF-A0A6N9C4Y0-F1
#
_cell.length_a   1.000
_cell.length_b   1.000
_cell.length_c   1.000
_cell.angle_alpha   90.00
_cell.angle_beta   90.00
_cell.angle_gamma   90.00
#
_symmetry.space_group_name_H-M   'P 1'
#
loop_
_entity.id
_entity.type
_entity.pdbx_description
1 polymer ?
#
loop_
_entity_poly.entity_id
_entity_poly.type
_entity_poly.pdbx_seq_one_letter_code
_entity_poly.pdbx_strand_id
1 'polypeptide(L)'
;MTTDPGNLVLDPTCVRKGTKIFTSQNPNPPISPREQGDKISSPPLAEGRGEVSHRPPVERLGKINLTPIEDLRPGDWILSHTGKPHRIRRVIRKPYRGHLVGIQHNQSSTTLWVTSDHYIRCRQRILSYGKDRAWSEIPPNHFSRARALRKEMTSAEKALWSKLRGKQLGIKFRKQHPIGPYITDFYARDVELIVEVDGDTHFTPEAKSYDTARTDYLSQLGLTVLRFTNLEILQQLNGVMEQINHAIQTVHPSEIPLQQWRRSDTLRLGDIVYFGVHRKPVEIVEIQRADADEEVYDLDIEIDQSYLTEVCAVHNCGSGTTTYGVEDSGRW
;
A
#
# COMPACT_ATOMS: atom_id res chain seq x y z
N MET A 1 35.60 26.03 -3.56
CA MET A 1 35.92 25.57 -2.20
C MET A 1 34.64 25.71 -1.38
N THR A 2 33.56 24.95 -1.56
CA THR A 2 33.32 23.48 -1.46
C THR A 2 33.68 22.86 -0.11
N THR A 3 32.68 22.09 0.38
CA THR A 3 32.57 21.20 1.56
C THR A 3 32.03 21.85 2.85
N ASP A 4 30.97 21.38 3.53
CA ASP A 4 29.85 20.48 3.27
C ASP A 4 28.91 20.61 4.50
N PRO A 5 27.64 21.05 4.41
CA PRO A 5 26.72 21.04 5.56
C PRO A 5 26.18 19.62 5.76
N GLY A 6 26.97 18.80 6.43
CA GLY A 6 26.67 17.41 6.74
C GLY A 6 25.36 17.21 7.51
N ASN A 7 24.56 16.26 7.02
CA ASN A 7 23.48 15.53 7.68
C ASN A 7 22.21 16.30 8.08
N LEU A 8 21.52 16.86 7.10
CA LEU A 8 20.05 16.92 7.13
C LEU A 8 19.49 15.62 6.54
N VAL A 9 19.41 14.58 7.36
CA VAL A 9 18.63 13.39 7.02
C VAL A 9 17.16 13.83 6.91
N LEU A 10 16.67 13.84 5.68
CA LEU A 10 15.26 13.99 5.32
C LEU A 10 14.43 12.94 6.07
N ASP A 11 13.67 13.34 7.08
CA ASP A 11 12.49 12.58 7.52
C ASP A 11 11.43 13.52 8.12
N PRO A 12 10.51 14.05 7.29
CA PRO A 12 9.50 15.02 7.73
C PRO A 12 8.08 14.45 7.86
N THR A 13 7.88 13.17 8.21
CA THR A 13 6.52 12.67 8.49
C THR A 13 6.00 13.23 9.81
N CYS A 14 5.13 14.24 9.76
CA CYS A 14 4.54 14.84 10.96
C CYS A 14 3.03 15.03 10.83
N VAL A 15 2.38 15.22 11.97
CA VAL A 15 0.96 15.58 12.06
C VAL A 15 0.82 16.99 12.61
N ARG A 16 -0.26 17.69 12.25
CA ARG A 16 -0.56 19.03 12.75
C ARG A 16 -0.89 18.99 14.24
N LYS A 17 -0.55 20.07 14.95
CA LYS A 17 -1.01 20.33 16.32
C LYS A 17 -2.53 20.14 16.45
N GLY A 18 -2.98 19.61 17.60
CA GLY A 18 -4.38 19.31 17.89
C GLY A 18 -4.85 17.94 17.40
N THR A 19 -4.05 17.23 16.61
CA THR A 19 -4.34 15.84 16.21
C THR A 19 -4.45 14.97 17.45
N LYS A 20 -5.61 14.36 17.70
CA LYS A 20 -5.77 13.46 18.85
C LYS A 20 -5.33 12.05 18.53
N ILE A 21 -4.60 11.46 19.47
CA ILE A 21 -4.03 10.12 19.40
C ILE A 21 -4.75 9.21 20.39
N PHE A 22 -5.02 7.97 19.99
CA PHE A 22 -5.56 6.97 20.91
C PHE A 22 -4.52 6.60 21.96
N THR A 23 -4.83 6.87 23.23
CA THR A 23 -4.00 6.54 24.38
C THR A 23 -4.64 5.49 25.27
N SER A 24 -3.83 4.80 26.06
CA SER A 24 -4.26 3.79 27.03
C SER A 24 -3.76 4.15 28.44
N GLN A 25 -4.66 4.23 29.41
CA GLN A 25 -4.27 4.35 30.82
C GLN A 25 -4.07 2.94 31.41
N ASN A 26 -2.83 2.64 31.82
CA ASN A 26 -2.41 1.36 32.42
C ASN A 26 -2.72 0.12 31.56
N PRO A 27 -2.13 -0.01 30.36
CA PRO A 27 -2.20 -1.26 29.62
C PRO A 27 -1.49 -2.37 30.43
N ASN A 28 -2.05 -3.58 30.43
CA ASN A 28 -1.38 -4.76 30.99
C ASN A 28 -0.58 -5.39 29.83
N PRO A 29 0.74 -5.14 29.72
CA PRO A 29 1.51 -5.66 28.59
C PRO A 29 1.59 -7.19 28.66
N PRO A 30 1.67 -7.89 27.51
CA PRO A 30 1.95 -9.33 27.52
C PRO A 30 3.30 -9.58 28.19
N ILE A 31 3.33 -10.54 29.14
CA ILE A 31 4.56 -11.03 29.77
C ILE A 31 5.46 -11.59 28.65
N SER A 32 6.73 -11.16 28.60
CA SER A 32 7.65 -11.66 27.60
C SER A 32 8.02 -13.13 27.90
N PRO A 33 8.26 -13.98 26.89
CA PRO A 33 8.71 -15.36 27.14
C PRO A 33 10.04 -15.48 27.88
N ARG A 34 10.79 -14.37 28.06
CA ARG A 34 12.10 -14.37 28.73
C ARG A 34 12.03 -14.39 30.26
N GLU A 35 10.84 -14.33 30.86
CA GLU A 35 10.68 -14.33 32.33
C GLU A 35 10.22 -15.68 32.91
N GLN A 36 9.98 -16.70 32.08
CA GLN A 36 9.81 -18.09 32.54
C GLN A 36 11.13 -18.83 32.45
N GLY A 37 11.95 -18.66 33.48
CA GLY A 37 13.09 -19.55 33.73
C GLY A 37 12.63 -21.00 33.86
N ASP A 38 13.35 -21.85 33.15
CA ASP A 38 13.40 -23.31 33.22
C ASP A 38 12.49 -24.03 34.23
N LYS A 39 11.54 -24.79 33.68
CA LYS A 39 11.25 -26.18 34.10
C LYS A 39 10.54 -26.90 32.96
N ILE A 40 11.33 -27.50 32.08
CA ILE A 40 10.84 -28.45 31.08
C ILE A 40 10.41 -29.72 31.85
N SER A 41 9.11 -29.96 31.90
CA SER A 41 8.53 -31.27 32.15
C SER A 41 7.54 -31.49 31.00
N SER A 42 7.93 -32.33 30.05
CA SER A 42 7.18 -32.63 28.83
C SER A 42 5.78 -33.21 29.13
N PRO A 43 4.71 -32.78 28.45
CA PRO A 43 3.47 -33.55 28.39
C PRO A 43 3.31 -34.28 27.04
N PRO A 44 2.54 -35.38 26.99
CA PRO A 44 2.48 -36.28 25.85
C PRO A 44 1.56 -35.76 24.74
N LEU A 45 1.75 -36.32 23.54
CA LEU A 45 0.97 -36.07 22.33
C LEU A 45 -0.54 -36.28 22.55
N ALA A 46 -1.35 -35.32 22.10
CA ALA A 46 -2.76 -35.55 21.75
C ALA A 46 -3.21 -34.60 20.63
N GLU A 47 -3.90 -35.20 19.65
CA GLU A 47 -4.47 -34.59 18.46
C GLU A 47 -5.68 -33.68 18.77
N GLY A 48 -5.93 -32.67 17.94
CA GLY A 48 -7.19 -31.92 17.96
C GLY A 48 -7.15 -30.63 17.14
N ARG A 49 -7.86 -30.63 16.00
CA ARG A 49 -8.06 -29.47 15.13
C ARG A 49 -8.90 -28.40 15.85
N GLY A 50 -8.44 -27.15 15.81
CA GLY A 50 -9.23 -25.97 16.17
C GLY A 50 -8.55 -24.70 15.66
N GLU A 51 -9.17 -24.03 14.69
CA GLU A 51 -8.77 -22.71 14.21
C GLU A 51 -8.86 -21.68 15.35
N VAL A 52 -7.74 -21.04 15.69
CA VAL A 52 -7.71 -19.97 16.70
C VAL A 52 -7.60 -18.62 15.99
N SER A 53 -8.69 -17.86 15.98
CA SER A 53 -8.66 -16.47 15.50
C SER A 53 -7.82 -15.61 16.45
N HIS A 54 -6.70 -15.07 15.99
CA HIS A 54 -5.86 -14.16 16.77
C HIS A 54 -6.46 -12.73 16.81
N ARG A 55 -7.49 -12.52 17.64
CA ARG A 55 -7.88 -11.16 18.08
C ARG A 55 -7.42 -10.97 19.53
N PRO A 56 -6.60 -9.95 19.84
CA PRO A 56 -6.29 -9.66 21.24
C PRO A 56 -7.58 -9.24 21.96
N PRO A 57 -7.88 -9.76 23.16
CA PRO A 57 -9.06 -9.34 23.92
C PRO A 57 -8.96 -7.86 24.28
N VAL A 58 -10.00 -7.08 23.95
CA VAL A 58 -10.13 -5.63 24.20
C VAL A 58 -9.93 -5.29 25.70
N GLU A 59 -10.20 -6.26 26.58
CA GLU A 59 -10.06 -6.16 28.04
C GLU A 59 -8.62 -5.85 28.53
N ARG A 60 -7.59 -6.04 27.70
CA ARG A 60 -6.18 -5.78 28.07
C ARG A 60 -5.69 -4.35 27.79
N LEU A 61 -6.54 -3.50 27.18
CA LEU A 61 -6.16 -2.16 26.71
C LEU A 61 -6.36 -1.04 27.74
N GLY A 62 -6.86 -1.33 28.95
CA GLY A 62 -7.17 -0.31 29.94
C GLY A 62 -8.21 0.71 29.47
N LYS A 63 -8.27 1.87 30.12
CA LYS A 63 -9.17 2.97 29.69
C LYS A 63 -8.57 3.67 28.47
N ILE A 64 -9.29 3.61 27.35
CA ILE A 64 -8.90 4.24 26.09
C ILE A 64 -9.36 5.70 26.08
N ASN A 65 -8.46 6.63 25.75
CA ASN A 65 -8.78 8.05 25.58
C ASN A 65 -8.27 8.57 24.22
N LEU A 66 -8.67 9.80 23.88
CA LEU A 66 -8.12 10.57 22.78
C LEU A 66 -7.40 11.79 23.36
N THR A 67 -6.09 11.84 23.19
CA THR A 67 -5.24 12.91 23.75
C THR A 67 -4.62 13.71 22.61
N PRO A 68 -4.75 15.06 22.59
CA PRO A 68 -4.04 15.90 21.63
C PRO A 68 -2.53 15.61 21.66
N ILE A 69 -1.90 15.56 20.49
CA ILE A 69 -0.48 15.18 20.38
C ILE A 69 0.45 16.11 21.16
N GLU A 70 0.10 17.39 21.31
CA GLU A 70 0.84 18.37 22.10
C GLU A 70 0.82 18.12 23.61
N ASP A 71 -0.18 17.38 24.10
CA ASP A 71 -0.38 17.05 25.51
C ASP A 71 0.28 15.74 25.92
N LEU A 72 0.70 14.92 24.94
CA LEU A 72 1.44 13.69 25.19
C LEU A 72 2.82 13.98 25.80
N ARG A 73 3.30 13.04 26.60
CA ARG A 73 4.62 13.08 27.26
C ARG A 73 5.35 11.75 27.07
N PRO A 74 6.70 11.76 27.11
CA PRO A 74 7.47 10.53 27.24
C PRO A 74 6.97 9.67 28.40
N GLY A 75 6.79 8.37 28.15
CA GLY A 75 6.23 7.41 29.10
C GLY A 75 4.71 7.18 28.97
N ASP A 76 3.97 8.07 28.31
CA ASP A 76 2.57 7.83 27.98
C ASP A 76 2.42 6.65 27.01
N TRP A 77 1.28 5.98 27.06
CA TRP A 77 0.97 4.84 26.20
C TRP A 77 0.02 5.24 25.08
N ILE A 78 0.40 4.93 23.85
CA ILE A 78 -0.43 5.06 22.64
C ILE A 78 -0.83 3.68 22.12
N LEU A 79 -1.80 3.62 21.21
CA LEU A 79 -2.13 2.40 20.47
C LEU A 79 -1.56 2.44 19.06
N SER A 80 -0.84 1.39 18.66
CA SER A 80 -0.33 1.26 17.28
C SER A 80 -1.41 0.85 16.29
N HIS A 81 -1.08 0.84 15.00
CA HIS A 81 -2.02 0.38 13.95
C HIS A 81 -2.50 -1.07 14.16
N THR A 82 -1.77 -1.89 14.91
CA THR A 82 -2.16 -3.25 15.28
C THR A 82 -3.11 -3.31 16.48
N GLY A 83 -3.32 -2.18 17.16
CA GLY A 83 -4.06 -2.06 18.41
C GLY A 83 -3.24 -2.38 19.66
N LYS A 84 -1.92 -2.63 19.53
CA LYS A 84 -1.04 -2.91 20.66
C LYS A 84 -0.61 -1.60 21.35
N PRO A 85 -0.54 -1.57 22.69
CA PRO A 85 -0.05 -0.41 23.41
C PRO A 85 1.48 -0.31 23.33
N HIS A 86 1.99 0.89 23.05
CA HIS A 86 3.42 1.20 23.05
C HIS A 86 3.70 2.50 23.82
N ARG A 87 4.86 2.58 24.47
CA ARG A 87 5.29 3.80 25.16
C ARG A 87 5.90 4.80 24.19
N ILE A 88 5.60 6.06 24.44
CA ILE A 88 6.27 7.19 23.79
C ILE A 88 7.66 7.36 24.41
N ARG A 89 8.70 7.33 23.60
CA ARG A 89 10.08 7.68 23.99
C ARG A 89 10.29 9.19 23.99
N ARG A 90 9.85 9.86 22.91
CA ARG A 90 10.00 11.31 22.76
C ARG A 90 8.79 11.88 22.03
N VAL A 91 8.42 13.10 22.41
CA VAL A 91 7.51 13.94 21.62
C VAL A 91 8.38 14.97 20.91
N ILE A 92 8.34 14.97 19.59
CA ILE A 92 9.16 15.82 18.73
C ILE A 92 8.27 16.96 18.23
N ARG A 93 8.80 18.19 18.32
CA ARG A 93 8.17 19.40 17.80
C ARG A 93 9.17 20.09 16.89
N LYS A 94 8.75 20.48 15.70
CA LYS A 94 9.61 21.22 14.76
C LYS A 94 8.80 22.21 13.94
N PRO A 95 9.39 23.37 13.58
CA PRO A 95 8.81 24.24 12.58
C PRO A 95 8.76 23.51 11.23
N TYR A 96 7.68 23.69 10.50
CA TYR A 96 7.48 23.11 9.18
C TYR A 96 6.94 24.16 8.22
N ARG A 97 7.63 24.29 7.09
CA ARG A 97 7.19 25.11 5.95
C ARG A 97 7.07 24.23 4.72
N GLY A 98 5.84 24.02 4.23
CA GLY A 98 5.57 23.10 3.14
C GLY A 98 4.07 22.87 2.94
N HIS A 99 3.70 21.72 2.38
CA HIS A 99 2.31 21.38 2.09
C HIS A 99 1.78 20.31 3.06
N LEU A 100 0.66 20.60 3.70
CA LEU A 100 -0.11 19.61 4.44
C LEU A 100 -1.23 19.03 3.60
N VAL A 101 -1.50 17.75 3.83
CA VAL A 101 -2.62 17.00 3.28
C VAL A 101 -3.63 16.77 4.40
N GLY A 102 -4.82 17.31 4.22
CA GLY A 102 -5.98 17.11 5.10
C GLY A 102 -6.79 15.91 4.62
N ILE A 103 -7.07 14.94 5.49
CA ILE A 103 -7.81 13.71 5.17
C ILE A 103 -9.05 13.64 6.07
N GLN A 104 -10.22 13.43 5.47
CA GLN A 104 -11.47 13.18 6.20
C GLN A 104 -12.22 11.99 5.59
N HIS A 105 -12.83 11.17 6.44
CA HIS A 105 -13.54 9.95 6.04
C HIS A 105 -15.03 9.99 6.41
N ASN A 106 -15.82 9.12 5.79
CA ASN A 106 -17.29 9.05 5.93
C ASN A 106 -17.84 8.67 7.33
N GLN A 107 -17.02 8.62 8.36
CA GLN A 107 -17.44 8.30 9.75
C GLN A 107 -16.97 9.35 10.77
N SER A 108 -16.29 10.42 10.34
CA SER A 108 -15.83 11.51 11.19
C SER A 108 -15.87 12.82 10.41
N SER A 109 -16.25 13.91 11.07
CA SER A 109 -16.13 15.26 10.52
C SER A 109 -14.76 15.90 10.80
N THR A 110 -13.88 15.20 11.52
CA THR A 110 -12.53 15.70 11.80
C THR A 110 -11.61 15.48 10.60
N THR A 111 -10.84 16.50 10.24
CA THR A 111 -9.78 16.42 9.24
C THR A 111 -8.44 16.15 9.91
N LEU A 112 -7.79 15.04 9.57
CA LEU A 112 -6.40 14.78 9.95
C LEU A 112 -5.48 15.52 8.98
N TRP A 113 -4.64 16.41 9.50
CA TRP A 113 -3.64 17.13 8.73
C TRP A 113 -2.26 16.53 8.96
N VAL A 114 -1.62 16.08 7.88
CA VAL A 114 -0.27 15.50 7.91
C VAL A 114 0.60 16.13 6.84
N THR A 115 1.92 16.02 6.98
CA THR A 115 2.85 16.38 5.92
C THR A 115 2.63 15.51 4.68
N SER A 116 2.96 16.03 3.50
CA SER A 116 2.69 15.39 2.20
C SER A 116 3.36 14.01 2.02
N ASP A 117 4.47 13.78 2.71
CA ASP A 117 5.24 12.53 2.71
C ASP A 117 4.79 11.53 3.78
N HIS A 118 3.87 11.92 4.67
CA HIS A 118 3.43 11.08 5.78
C HIS A 118 2.73 9.81 5.29
N TYR A 119 3.15 8.65 5.80
CA TYR A 119 2.55 7.37 5.40
C TYR A 119 1.26 7.08 6.19
N ILE A 120 0.19 6.78 5.46
CA ILE A 120 -1.12 6.43 5.97
C ILE A 120 -1.41 4.96 5.69
N ARG A 121 -1.95 4.25 6.68
CA ARG A 121 -2.38 2.86 6.49
C ARG A 121 -3.68 2.85 5.69
N CYS A 122 -3.64 2.31 4.47
CA CYS A 122 -4.80 2.21 3.61
C CYS A 122 -4.93 0.81 3.02
N ARG A 123 -6.14 0.47 2.57
CA ARG A 123 -6.32 -0.67 1.67
C ARG A 123 -5.53 -0.40 0.40
N GLN A 124 -4.81 -1.42 -0.08
CA GLN A 124 -4.27 -1.42 -1.43
C GLN A 124 -5.42 -1.11 -2.40
N ARG A 125 -5.24 -0.10 -3.26
CA ARG A 125 -6.28 0.16 -4.26
C ARG A 125 -6.32 -1.06 -5.15
N ILE A 126 -7.47 -1.72 -5.18
CA ILE A 126 -7.82 -2.60 -6.28
C ILE A 126 -8.19 -1.63 -7.39
N LEU A 127 -7.23 -1.34 -8.27
CA LEU A 127 -7.37 -0.35 -9.31
C LEU A 127 -8.27 -0.94 -10.39
N SER A 128 -9.57 -0.72 -10.23
CA SER A 128 -10.45 -0.80 -11.38
C SER A 128 -10.10 0.35 -12.31
N TYR A 129 -9.50 -0.01 -13.44
CA TYR A 129 -9.22 0.65 -14.72
C TYR A 129 -10.15 1.82 -15.14
N GLY A 130 -10.19 2.87 -14.32
CA GLY A 130 -10.97 4.09 -14.51
C GLY A 130 -11.41 4.65 -13.15
N LYS A 131 -11.17 5.94 -12.90
CA LYS A 131 -11.80 6.63 -11.75
C LYS A 131 -13.30 6.33 -11.82
N ASP A 132 -13.84 5.76 -10.75
CA ASP A 132 -15.27 5.42 -10.59
C ASP A 132 -15.79 4.16 -11.32
N ARG A 133 -14.94 3.18 -11.64
CA ARG A 133 -15.33 1.98 -12.43
C ARG A 133 -15.84 2.34 -13.84
N ALA A 134 -15.61 3.57 -14.30
CA ALA A 134 -16.05 4.08 -15.58
C ALA A 134 -14.90 4.10 -16.58
N TRP A 135 -15.11 3.46 -17.73
CA TRP A 135 -14.18 3.41 -18.87
C TRP A 135 -14.12 4.73 -19.66
N SER A 136 -14.52 5.84 -19.05
CA SER A 136 -14.79 7.14 -19.68
C SER A 136 -13.54 7.89 -20.14
N GLU A 137 -12.38 7.58 -19.57
CA GLU A 137 -11.09 8.20 -19.95
C GLU A 137 -10.41 7.50 -21.14
N ILE A 138 -11.00 6.44 -21.71
CA ILE A 138 -10.46 5.83 -22.92
C ILE A 138 -10.78 6.70 -24.14
N PRO A 139 -9.77 7.12 -24.92
CA PRO A 139 -10.00 7.85 -26.16
C PRO A 139 -10.97 7.07 -27.07
N PRO A 140 -12.01 7.69 -27.66
CA PRO A 140 -13.02 6.98 -28.45
C PRO A 140 -12.45 6.12 -29.59
N ASN A 141 -11.34 6.56 -30.19
CA ASN A 141 -10.61 5.86 -31.25
C ASN A 141 -9.85 4.60 -30.76
N HIS A 142 -9.65 4.42 -29.46
CA HIS A 142 -8.99 3.21 -28.94
C HIS A 142 -9.88 1.97 -29.08
N PHE A 143 -11.21 2.11 -29.02
CA PHE A 143 -12.11 0.98 -29.21
C PHE A 143 -12.14 0.48 -30.65
N SER A 144 -12.00 1.37 -31.64
CA SER A 144 -11.86 0.97 -33.05
C SER A 144 -10.47 0.37 -33.30
N ARG A 145 -9.40 1.01 -32.79
CA ARG A 145 -8.03 0.50 -32.90
C ARG A 145 -7.87 -0.88 -32.27
N ALA A 146 -8.38 -1.09 -31.05
CA ALA A 146 -8.36 -2.39 -30.40
C ALA A 146 -9.12 -3.47 -31.21
N ARG A 147 -10.20 -3.11 -31.90
CA ARG A 147 -10.91 -4.06 -32.79
C ARG A 147 -10.06 -4.46 -33.99
N ALA A 148 -9.30 -3.54 -34.57
CA ALA A 148 -8.35 -3.85 -35.65
C ALA A 148 -7.21 -4.75 -35.15
N LEU A 149 -6.54 -4.37 -34.05
CA LEU A 149 -5.44 -5.14 -33.45
C LEU A 149 -5.84 -6.58 -33.11
N ARG A 150 -7.08 -6.83 -32.66
CA ARG A 150 -7.57 -8.19 -32.40
C ARG A 150 -7.60 -9.10 -33.64
N LYS A 151 -7.72 -8.52 -34.83
CA LYS A 151 -7.70 -9.22 -36.12
C LYS A 151 -6.27 -9.36 -36.64
N GLU A 152 -5.41 -8.40 -36.34
CA GLU A 152 -4.05 -8.25 -36.86
C GLU A 152 -2.97 -8.80 -35.91
N MET A 153 -3.33 -9.71 -34.98
CA MET A 153 -2.37 -10.25 -34.03
C MET A 153 -1.16 -10.93 -34.72
N THR A 154 0.02 -10.69 -34.17
CA THR A 154 1.28 -11.31 -34.56
C THR A 154 1.26 -12.82 -34.31
N SER A 155 2.25 -13.53 -34.86
CA SER A 155 2.42 -14.97 -34.63
C SER A 155 2.62 -15.29 -33.15
N ALA A 156 3.42 -14.49 -32.44
CA ALA A 156 3.67 -14.64 -31.01
C ALA A 156 2.41 -14.38 -30.18
N GLU A 157 1.68 -13.29 -30.46
CA GLU A 157 0.41 -13.01 -29.78
C GLU A 157 -0.63 -14.12 -30.01
N LYS A 158 -0.72 -14.67 -31.23
CA LYS A 158 -1.60 -15.81 -31.52
C LYS A 158 -1.22 -17.05 -30.71
N ALA A 159 0.08 -17.36 -30.62
CA ALA A 159 0.59 -18.48 -29.84
C ALA A 159 0.25 -18.32 -28.35
N LEU A 160 0.52 -17.16 -27.77
CA LEU A 160 0.21 -16.86 -26.37
C LEU A 160 -1.31 -16.85 -26.12
N TRP A 161 -2.09 -16.22 -26.99
CA TRP A 161 -3.55 -16.18 -26.86
C TRP A 161 -4.18 -17.58 -26.88
N SER A 162 -3.61 -18.53 -27.62
CA SER A 162 -4.09 -19.92 -27.65
C SER A 162 -4.09 -20.57 -26.25
N LYS A 163 -3.16 -20.16 -25.39
CA LYS A 163 -3.02 -20.64 -24.01
C LYS A 163 -3.82 -19.80 -23.01
N LEU A 164 -3.96 -18.49 -23.23
CA LEU A 164 -4.67 -17.60 -22.31
C LEU A 164 -6.20 -17.61 -22.49
N ARG A 165 -6.71 -17.94 -23.68
CA ARG A 165 -8.15 -17.90 -23.98
C ARG A 165 -8.96 -18.92 -23.17
N GLY A 166 -10.23 -18.60 -22.93
CA GLY A 166 -11.21 -19.56 -22.41
C GLY A 166 -11.03 -19.94 -20.93
N LYS A 167 -10.36 -19.11 -20.14
CA LYS A 167 -10.07 -19.38 -18.71
C LYS A 167 -9.24 -20.65 -18.47
N GLN A 168 -8.35 -21.02 -19.39
CA GLN A 168 -7.46 -22.17 -19.22
C GLN A 168 -6.57 -22.08 -17.97
N LEU A 169 -6.30 -20.88 -17.47
CA LEU A 169 -5.55 -20.63 -16.22
C LEU A 169 -6.47 -20.29 -15.03
N GLY A 170 -7.76 -20.65 -15.08
CA GLY A 170 -8.75 -20.29 -14.06
C GLY A 170 -9.23 -18.83 -14.09
N ILE A 171 -8.46 -17.92 -14.71
CA ILE A 171 -8.78 -16.50 -14.80
C ILE A 171 -9.11 -16.04 -16.22
N LYS A 172 -9.85 -14.93 -16.35
CA LYS A 172 -10.26 -14.40 -17.65
C LYS A 172 -9.28 -13.36 -18.19
N PHE A 173 -8.58 -13.73 -19.26
CA PHE A 173 -7.83 -12.77 -20.09
C PHE A 173 -8.70 -12.12 -21.17
N ARG A 174 -8.39 -10.86 -21.46
CA ARG A 174 -8.88 -10.08 -22.60
C ARG A 174 -7.68 -9.74 -23.46
N LYS A 175 -7.83 -9.82 -24.79
CA LYS A 175 -6.79 -9.38 -25.72
C LYS A 175 -7.05 -7.96 -26.23
N GLN A 176 -5.96 -7.22 -26.48
CA GLN A 176 -5.95 -5.88 -27.06
C GLN A 176 -6.93 -4.98 -26.30
N HIS A 177 -6.66 -4.77 -25.01
CA HIS A 177 -7.56 -4.08 -24.10
C HIS A 177 -7.13 -2.62 -23.91
N PRO A 178 -8.00 -1.65 -24.23
CA PRO A 178 -7.73 -0.25 -23.91
C PRO A 178 -7.68 -0.03 -22.39
N ILE A 179 -6.64 0.67 -21.93
CA ILE A 179 -6.45 1.09 -20.54
C ILE A 179 -5.92 2.53 -20.59
N GLY A 180 -6.79 3.48 -20.25
CA GLY A 180 -6.46 4.90 -20.38
C GLY A 180 -6.02 5.27 -21.80
N PRO A 181 -4.89 5.98 -21.96
CA PRO A 181 -4.36 6.37 -23.27
C PRO A 181 -3.58 5.24 -23.96
N TYR A 182 -3.61 4.00 -23.46
CA TYR A 182 -2.87 2.87 -24.01
C TYR A 182 -3.79 1.71 -24.40
N ILE A 183 -3.27 0.80 -25.22
CA ILE A 183 -3.86 -0.51 -25.49
C ILE A 183 -2.81 -1.55 -25.11
N THR A 184 -3.19 -2.55 -24.33
CA THR A 184 -2.32 -3.64 -23.90
C THR A 184 -2.68 -4.94 -24.60
N ASP A 185 -1.70 -5.79 -24.88
CA ASP A 185 -1.91 -6.99 -25.70
C ASP A 185 -2.77 -8.03 -25.00
N PHE A 186 -2.51 -8.27 -23.72
CA PHE A 186 -3.36 -9.11 -22.87
C PHE A 186 -3.55 -8.50 -21.50
N TYR A 187 -4.73 -8.72 -20.95
CA TYR A 187 -5.10 -8.17 -19.65
C TYR A 187 -6.08 -9.09 -18.92
N ALA A 188 -5.74 -9.45 -17.69
CA ALA A 188 -6.59 -10.16 -16.75
C ALA A 188 -7.04 -9.27 -15.61
N ARG A 189 -8.34 -8.96 -15.59
CA ARG A 189 -8.94 -8.03 -14.61
C ARG A 189 -8.86 -8.53 -13.19
N ASP A 190 -9.15 -9.81 -13.00
CA ASP A 190 -9.38 -10.38 -11.67
C ASP A 190 -8.08 -10.43 -10.84
N VAL A 191 -6.93 -10.29 -11.51
CA VAL A 191 -5.58 -10.32 -10.92
C VAL A 191 -4.72 -9.11 -11.31
N GLU A 192 -5.33 -8.07 -11.88
CA GLU A 192 -4.64 -6.81 -12.24
C GLU A 192 -3.35 -6.98 -13.08
N LEU A 193 -3.32 -8.01 -13.92
CA LEU A 193 -2.15 -8.43 -14.69
C LEU A 193 -2.27 -8.03 -16.16
N ILE A 194 -1.27 -7.33 -16.66
CA ILE A 194 -1.03 -7.07 -18.08
C ILE A 194 0.10 -8.00 -18.55
N VAL A 195 -0.07 -8.59 -19.72
CA VAL A 195 0.98 -9.30 -20.44
C VAL A 195 1.15 -8.66 -21.81
N GLU A 196 2.37 -8.25 -22.14
CA GLU A 196 2.70 -7.57 -23.39
C GLU A 196 3.70 -8.37 -24.20
N VAL A 197 3.52 -8.30 -25.51
CA VAL A 197 4.38 -8.93 -26.49
C VAL A 197 5.22 -7.83 -27.12
N ASP A 198 6.45 -7.68 -26.64
CA ASP A 198 7.34 -6.65 -27.15
C ASP A 198 7.85 -7.03 -28.54
N GLY A 199 7.67 -6.09 -29.47
CA GLY A 199 8.35 -6.11 -30.76
C GLY A 199 9.76 -5.57 -30.61
N ASP A 200 10.61 -5.73 -31.62
CA ASP A 200 11.93 -5.09 -31.61
C ASP A 200 11.78 -3.59 -31.34
N THR A 201 12.23 -3.14 -30.17
CA THR A 201 12.12 -1.73 -29.78
C THR A 201 13.15 -0.94 -30.57
N HIS A 202 12.69 0.04 -31.36
CA HIS A 202 13.61 1.01 -31.94
C HIS A 202 14.22 1.83 -30.78
N PHE A 203 15.55 1.77 -30.63
CA PHE A 203 16.32 2.46 -29.59
C PHE A 203 16.40 3.99 -29.79
N THR A 204 15.30 4.65 -30.18
CA THR A 204 15.27 6.10 -30.24
C THR A 204 14.98 6.72 -28.87
N PRO A 205 15.53 7.89 -28.54
CA PRO A 205 15.24 8.60 -27.28
C PRO A 205 13.73 8.85 -27.07
N GLU A 206 12.99 9.12 -28.13
CA GLU A 206 11.55 9.37 -28.10
C GLU A 206 10.76 8.10 -27.73
N ALA A 207 11.17 6.94 -28.27
CA ALA A 207 10.55 5.67 -27.95
C ALA A 207 10.78 5.29 -26.48
N LYS A 208 11.99 5.52 -25.95
CA LYS A 208 12.29 5.29 -24.53
C LYS A 208 11.44 6.15 -23.61
N SER A 209 11.31 7.44 -23.91
CA SER A 209 10.51 8.38 -23.13
C SER A 209 9.02 7.99 -23.11
N TYR A 210 8.48 7.62 -24.27
CA TYR A 210 7.11 7.14 -24.40
C TYR A 210 6.87 5.86 -23.59
N ASP A 211 7.78 4.89 -23.67
CA ASP A 211 7.63 3.60 -22.99
C ASP A 211 7.80 3.72 -21.48
N THR A 212 8.62 4.68 -21.02
CA THR A 212 8.72 5.07 -19.61
C THR A 212 7.40 5.67 -19.12
N ALA A 213 6.86 6.68 -19.81
CA ALA A 213 5.59 7.29 -19.46
C ALA A 213 4.42 6.27 -19.43
N ARG A 214 4.44 5.33 -20.36
CA ARG A 214 3.48 4.22 -20.43
C ARG A 214 3.60 3.30 -19.23
N THR A 215 4.81 2.87 -18.89
CA THR A 215 5.07 2.01 -17.74
C THR A 215 4.69 2.71 -16.44
N ASP A 216 5.03 3.98 -16.29
CA ASP A 216 4.66 4.80 -15.12
C ASP A 216 3.15 4.93 -14.99
N TYR A 217 2.44 5.21 -16.08
CA TYR A 217 0.98 5.32 -16.07
C TYR A 217 0.33 4.00 -15.63
N LEU A 218 0.71 2.87 -16.23
CA LEU A 218 0.15 1.56 -15.89
C LEU A 218 0.52 1.14 -14.45
N SER A 219 1.72 1.48 -13.99
CA SER A 219 2.18 1.22 -12.62
C SER A 219 1.46 2.10 -11.59
N GLN A 220 1.14 3.35 -11.92
CA GLN A 220 0.29 4.22 -11.08
C GLN A 220 -1.16 3.74 -11.01
N LEU A 221 -1.58 2.96 -12.00
CA LEU A 221 -2.80 2.17 -11.96
C LEU A 221 -2.61 0.83 -11.23
N GLY A 222 -1.47 0.60 -10.56
CA GLY A 222 -1.15 -0.56 -9.73
C GLY A 222 -1.30 -1.89 -10.43
N LEU A 223 -1.03 -1.87 -11.73
CA LEU A 223 -1.09 -3.05 -12.58
C LEU A 223 0.28 -3.69 -12.63
N THR A 224 0.30 -5.02 -12.56
CA THR A 224 1.53 -5.75 -12.83
C THR A 224 1.66 -5.91 -14.34
N VAL A 225 2.81 -5.55 -14.90
CA VAL A 225 3.10 -5.67 -16.34
C VAL A 225 4.21 -6.69 -16.53
N LEU A 226 3.92 -7.78 -17.23
CA LEU A 226 4.92 -8.72 -17.73
C LEU A 226 5.14 -8.44 -19.21
N ARG A 227 6.40 -8.29 -19.62
CA ARG A 227 6.77 -8.10 -21.04
C ARG A 227 7.58 -9.30 -21.50
N PHE A 228 7.22 -9.84 -22.66
CA PHE A 228 7.92 -10.93 -23.31
C PHE A 228 8.24 -10.56 -24.74
N THR A 229 9.45 -10.85 -25.18
CA THR A 229 9.83 -10.70 -26.58
C THR A 229 9.11 -11.74 -27.46
N ASN A 230 8.97 -11.43 -28.75
CA ASN A 230 8.48 -12.41 -29.72
C ASN A 230 9.27 -13.73 -29.68
N LEU A 231 10.58 -13.66 -29.47
CA LEU A 231 11.46 -14.83 -29.44
C LEU A 231 11.15 -15.73 -28.23
N GLU A 232 11.00 -15.15 -27.04
CA GLU A 232 10.66 -15.89 -25.81
C GLU A 232 9.33 -16.62 -25.95
N ILE A 233 8.31 -15.95 -26.51
CA ILE A 233 6.99 -16.58 -26.70
C ILE A 233 7.06 -17.71 -27.72
N LEU A 234 7.76 -17.52 -28.84
CA LEU A 234 7.79 -18.51 -29.92
C LEU A 234 8.68 -19.71 -29.60
N GLN A 235 9.76 -19.51 -28.83
CA GLN A 235 10.74 -20.57 -28.53
C GLN A 235 10.57 -21.17 -27.14
N GLN A 236 10.06 -20.41 -26.17
CA GLN A 236 10.03 -20.78 -24.75
C GLN A 236 8.64 -20.60 -24.13
N LEU A 237 7.59 -20.86 -24.92
CA LEU A 237 6.19 -20.64 -24.51
C LEU A 237 5.85 -21.24 -23.13
N ASN A 238 6.37 -22.44 -22.81
CA ASN A 238 6.12 -23.05 -21.51
C ASN A 238 6.68 -22.23 -20.35
N GLY A 239 7.90 -21.71 -20.46
CA GLY A 239 8.51 -20.84 -19.45
C GLY A 239 7.76 -19.51 -19.30
N VAL A 240 7.28 -18.94 -20.42
CA VAL A 240 6.39 -17.77 -20.40
C VAL A 240 5.10 -18.07 -19.62
N MET A 241 4.49 -19.23 -19.87
CA MET A 241 3.27 -19.64 -19.17
C MET A 241 3.49 -19.91 -17.68
N GLU A 242 4.65 -20.43 -17.28
CA GLU A 242 5.03 -20.61 -15.87
C GLU A 242 5.15 -19.25 -15.16
N GLN A 243 5.80 -18.26 -15.77
CA GLN A 243 5.90 -16.92 -15.22
C GLN A 243 4.53 -16.25 -15.08
N ILE A 244 3.66 -16.39 -16.09
CA ILE A 244 2.29 -15.89 -16.02
C ILE A 244 1.51 -16.59 -14.90
N ASN A 245 1.59 -17.92 -14.79
CA ASN A 245 0.92 -18.66 -13.71
C ASN A 245 1.44 -18.28 -12.32
N HIS A 246 2.74 -18.09 -12.17
CA HIS A 246 3.32 -17.62 -10.92
C HIS A 246 2.76 -16.23 -10.56
N ALA A 247 2.73 -15.29 -11.52
CA ALA A 247 2.14 -13.97 -11.31
C ALA A 247 0.65 -14.06 -10.90
N ILE A 248 -0.13 -14.97 -11.50
CA ILE A 248 -1.52 -15.22 -11.12
C ILE A 248 -1.63 -15.75 -9.68
N GLN A 249 -0.78 -16.70 -9.30
CA GLN A 249 -0.81 -17.32 -7.97
C GLN A 249 -0.33 -16.38 -6.86
N THR A 250 0.63 -15.50 -7.15
CA THR A 250 1.02 -14.43 -6.23
C THR A 250 -0.09 -13.39 -6.01
N VAL A 251 -1.09 -13.37 -6.90
CA VAL A 251 -2.30 -12.54 -6.79
C VAL A 251 -3.49 -13.42 -6.37
N HIS A 252 -3.48 -13.92 -5.13
CA HIS A 252 -4.56 -14.75 -4.61
C HIS A 252 -5.78 -13.90 -4.16
N PRO A 253 -7.01 -14.14 -4.67
CA PRO A 253 -8.22 -13.36 -4.32
C PRO A 253 -8.96 -13.80 -3.04
N SER A 254 -8.33 -14.53 -2.12
CA SER A 254 -8.99 -15.05 -0.92
C SER A 254 -8.18 -14.75 0.31
N GLU A 255 -8.77 -13.90 1.17
CA GLU A 255 -8.35 -13.49 2.50
C GLU A 255 -7.51 -12.20 2.59
N ILE A 256 -8.17 -11.18 3.18
CA ILE A 256 -7.62 -9.91 3.68
C ILE A 256 -7.41 -8.85 2.59
N PRO A 257 -8.03 -7.65 2.69
CA PRO A 257 -7.61 -6.53 1.87
C PRO A 257 -6.15 -6.24 2.21
N LEU A 258 -5.21 -6.51 1.28
CA LEU A 258 -3.80 -6.18 1.45
C LEU A 258 -3.71 -4.73 1.90
N GLN A 259 -3.43 -4.54 3.19
CA GLN A 259 -3.26 -3.23 3.74
C GLN A 259 -1.85 -2.80 3.33
N GLN A 260 -1.68 -1.60 2.80
CA GLN A 260 -0.36 -1.00 2.52
C GLN A 260 -0.17 0.31 3.28
N TRP A 261 1.09 0.73 3.45
CA TRP A 261 1.42 2.11 3.78
C TRP A 261 1.48 2.90 2.47
N ARG A 262 0.90 4.10 2.46
CA ARG A 262 0.90 4.98 1.28
C ARG A 262 1.11 6.42 1.71
N ARG A 263 1.96 7.17 1.00
CA ARG A 263 2.16 8.60 1.23
C ARG A 263 0.85 9.38 1.11
N SER A 264 0.64 10.32 2.01
CA SER A 264 -0.58 11.11 2.12
C SER A 264 -0.87 11.90 0.83
N ASP A 265 0.15 12.46 0.19
CA ASP A 265 0.03 13.20 -1.07
C ASP A 265 -0.44 12.36 -2.26
N THR A 266 -0.36 11.04 -2.18
CA THR A 266 -0.86 10.13 -3.22
C THR A 266 -2.26 9.60 -2.95
N LEU A 267 -2.87 9.88 -1.80
CA LEU A 267 -4.23 9.46 -1.46
C LEU A 267 -5.27 10.10 -2.39
N ARG A 268 -6.40 9.42 -2.55
CA ARG A 268 -7.51 9.82 -3.43
C ARG A 268 -8.83 9.66 -2.70
N LEU A 269 -9.84 10.44 -3.11
CA LEU A 269 -11.22 10.20 -2.72
C LEU A 269 -11.60 8.74 -3.05
N GLY A 270 -12.33 8.09 -2.16
CA GLY A 270 -12.70 6.68 -2.28
C GLY A 270 -11.66 5.68 -1.75
N ASP A 271 -10.45 6.11 -1.39
CA ASP A 271 -9.50 5.23 -0.70
C ASP A 271 -10.07 4.77 0.64
N ILE A 272 -9.78 3.52 1.00
CA ILE A 272 -10.17 2.97 2.30
C ILE A 272 -9.01 3.10 3.28
N VAL A 273 -9.25 3.78 4.40
CA VAL A 273 -8.35 3.84 5.56
C VAL A 273 -8.99 3.12 6.74
N TYR A 274 -8.24 2.92 7.82
CA TYR A 274 -8.69 2.16 8.99
C TYR A 274 -8.86 3.07 10.20
N PHE A 275 -10.11 3.21 10.66
CA PHE A 275 -10.51 4.13 11.73
C PHE A 275 -10.76 3.40 13.05
N GLY A 276 -10.27 4.02 14.13
CA GLY A 276 -10.48 3.59 15.51
C GLY A 276 -9.75 2.32 15.91
N VAL A 277 -9.86 1.96 17.19
CA VAL A 277 -9.17 0.80 17.80
C VAL A 277 -9.59 -0.54 17.19
N HIS A 278 -10.78 -0.59 16.59
CA HIS A 278 -11.27 -1.77 15.87
C HIS A 278 -10.81 -1.83 14.41
N ARG A 279 -10.08 -0.82 13.92
CA ARG A 279 -9.58 -0.72 12.54
C ARG A 279 -10.71 -0.88 11.52
N LYS A 280 -11.81 -0.16 11.74
CA LYS A 280 -12.98 -0.20 10.85
C LYS A 280 -12.57 0.39 9.49
N PRO A 281 -12.76 -0.31 8.37
CA PRO A 281 -12.52 0.27 7.05
C PRO A 281 -13.51 1.42 6.82
N VAL A 282 -12.99 2.59 6.48
CA VAL A 282 -13.76 3.81 6.21
C VAL A 282 -13.24 4.47 4.94
N GLU A 283 -14.13 5.17 4.24
CA GLU A 283 -13.83 5.75 2.94
C GLU A 283 -13.43 7.21 3.08
N ILE A 284 -12.32 7.62 2.46
CA ILE A 284 -11.93 9.02 2.35
C ILE A 284 -12.95 9.75 1.46
N VAL A 285 -13.64 10.73 2.03
CA VAL A 285 -14.66 11.53 1.34
C VAL A 285 -14.19 12.94 1.02
N GLU A 286 -13.11 13.38 1.63
CA GLU A 286 -12.53 14.69 1.38
C GLU A 286 -11.01 14.66 1.54
N ILE A 287 -10.31 15.31 0.62
CA ILE A 287 -8.88 15.56 0.68
C ILE A 287 -8.64 17.04 0.43
N GLN A 288 -7.98 17.70 1.37
CA GLN A 288 -7.60 19.09 1.29
C GLN A 288 -6.07 19.21 1.18
N ARG A 289 -5.60 20.28 0.54
CA ARG A 289 -4.17 20.63 0.47
C ARG A 289 -4.02 22.08 0.88
N ALA A 290 -3.08 22.35 1.78
CA ALA A 290 -2.83 23.70 2.26
C ALA A 290 -1.33 23.93 2.41
N ASP A 291 -0.87 25.12 2.02
CA ASP A 291 0.42 25.62 2.43
C ASP A 291 0.41 25.86 3.94
N ALA A 292 1.50 25.50 4.59
CA ALA A 292 1.68 25.64 6.02
C ALA A 292 3.05 26.24 6.31
N ASP A 293 3.07 27.13 7.30
CA ASP A 293 4.26 27.62 7.99
C ASP A 293 3.91 27.60 9.48
N GLU A 294 4.01 26.41 10.08
CA GLU A 294 3.51 26.13 11.43
C GLU A 294 4.34 25.08 12.16
N GLU A 295 4.10 24.90 13.46
CA GLU A 295 4.71 23.84 14.24
C GLU A 295 3.96 22.51 14.04
N VAL A 296 4.70 21.46 13.71
CA VAL A 296 4.19 20.10 13.55
C VAL A 296 4.83 19.14 14.55
N TYR A 297 4.14 18.03 14.77
CA TYR A 297 4.44 17.08 15.84
C TYR A 297 4.72 15.68 15.26
N ASP A 298 5.63 14.97 15.90
CA ASP A 298 5.93 13.56 15.66
C ASP A 298 6.26 12.86 17.00
N LEU A 299 6.20 11.53 17.03
CA LEU A 299 6.37 10.73 18.24
C LEU A 299 7.44 9.67 18.01
N ASP A 300 8.51 9.63 18.78
CA ASP A 300 9.38 8.45 18.82
C ASP A 300 8.77 7.40 19.77
N ILE A 301 8.63 6.15 19.30
CA ILE A 301 7.88 5.06 19.98
C ILE A 301 8.78 3.82 20.03
N GLU A 302 8.68 3.03 21.10
CA GLU A 302 9.72 2.04 21.45
C GLU A 302 10.01 0.92 20.42
N ILE A 303 9.00 0.42 19.71
CA ILE A 303 9.10 -0.82 18.90
C ILE A 303 8.30 -0.70 17.60
N ASP A 304 7.10 -0.11 17.67
CA ASP A 304 6.21 0.01 16.52
C ASP A 304 6.37 1.39 15.88
N GLN A 305 6.49 1.41 14.56
CA GLN A 305 6.61 2.61 13.74
C GLN A 305 5.21 3.08 13.31
N SER A 306 4.23 3.10 14.23
CA SER A 306 2.89 3.61 13.92
C SER A 306 2.06 3.94 15.16
N TYR A 307 1.03 4.76 14.95
CA TYR A 307 0.02 5.05 15.96
C TYR A 307 -1.36 5.34 15.35
N LEU A 308 -2.41 5.16 16.14
CA LEU A 308 -3.79 5.47 15.76
C LEU A 308 -4.14 6.90 16.13
N THR A 309 -4.56 7.69 15.14
CA THR A 309 -5.18 9.00 15.35
C THR A 309 -6.70 8.87 15.46
N GLU A 310 -7.39 9.97 15.76
CA GLU A 310 -8.85 10.07 15.71
C GLU A 310 -9.47 9.95 14.30
N VAL A 311 -8.66 9.76 13.25
CA VAL A 311 -9.12 9.65 11.85
C VAL A 311 -8.64 8.33 11.24
N CYS A 312 -7.33 8.06 11.24
CA CYS A 312 -6.76 6.82 10.72
C CYS A 312 -5.39 6.49 11.33
N ALA A 313 -4.87 5.31 11.02
CA ALA A 313 -3.53 4.91 11.41
C ALA A 313 -2.47 5.61 10.55
N VAL A 314 -1.46 6.15 11.22
CA VAL A 314 -0.33 6.83 10.58
C VAL A 314 0.98 6.16 10.98
N HIS A 315 1.98 6.28 10.12
CA HIS A 315 3.32 5.78 10.39
C HIS A 315 4.05 6.73 11.35
N ASN A 316 4.98 6.18 12.11
CA ASN A 316 5.93 6.92 12.93
C ASN A 316 7.32 6.74 12.30
N CYS A 317 8.10 7.81 12.08
CA CYS A 317 9.47 7.71 11.56
C CYS A 317 10.55 8.07 12.61
N GLY A 318 10.27 7.82 13.89
CA GLY A 318 11.06 8.20 15.06
C GLY A 318 12.58 8.12 14.83
N SER A 319 13.21 9.30 14.76
CA SER A 319 14.66 9.51 14.83
C SER A 319 15.55 8.61 13.95
N GLY A 320 15.60 8.89 12.65
CA GLY A 320 16.84 8.75 11.86
C GLY A 320 17.40 7.34 11.63
N THR A 321 16.60 6.29 11.79
CA THR A 321 17.00 4.94 11.37
C THR A 321 15.80 4.21 10.79
N THR A 322 15.50 4.40 9.50
CA THR A 322 15.06 3.33 8.59
C THR A 322 14.94 3.84 7.14
N THR A 323 16.07 4.13 6.50
CA THR A 323 16.28 3.71 5.10
C THR A 323 16.50 2.19 4.99
N TYR A 324 16.44 1.45 6.11
CA TYR A 324 16.76 0.02 6.22
C TYR A 324 15.60 -0.88 6.70
N GLY A 325 14.35 -0.41 6.78
CA GLY A 325 13.24 -1.22 7.31
C GLY A 325 11.92 -1.18 6.57
N VAL A 326 11.79 -0.36 5.51
CA VAL A 326 10.62 -0.40 4.62
C VAL A 326 10.77 -1.49 3.55
N GLU A 327 11.98 -2.01 3.33
CA GLU A 327 12.26 -3.07 2.35
C GLU A 327 12.12 -4.50 2.91
N ASP A 328 12.10 -4.72 4.24
CA ASP A 328 12.33 -6.07 4.80
C ASP A 328 11.22 -6.64 5.70
N SER A 329 9.98 -6.14 5.58
CA SER A 329 8.81 -6.83 6.18
C SER A 329 7.96 -7.61 5.17
N GLY A 330 8.48 -7.78 3.96
CA GLY A 330 7.96 -8.69 2.95
C GLY A 330 8.57 -10.09 3.05
N ARG A 331 8.38 -10.79 4.19
CA ARG A 331 8.44 -12.27 4.37
C ARG A 331 8.56 -12.58 5.86
N TRP A 332 7.54 -13.24 6.42
CA TRP A 332 7.55 -14.58 7.04
C TRP A 332 6.19 -14.83 7.68
#